data_AF-A0A0A2B5A4-F1
#
_entry.id   AF-A0A0A2B5A4-F1
#
_cell.length_a   1.000
_cell.length_b   1.000
_cell.length_c   1.000
_cell.angle_alpha   90.00
_cell.angle_beta   90.00
_cell.angle_gamma   90.00
#
_symmetry.space_group_name_H-M   'P 1'
#
loop_
_entity.id
_entity.type
_entity.pdbx_description
1 polymer ?
#
loop_
_entity_poly.entity_id
_entity_poly.type
_entity_poly.pdbx_seq_one_letter_code
_entity_poly.pdbx_strand_id
1 'polypeptide(L)'
;MSIKFFLIPFLLVFSQIPIRAHDHTFESWNAKQWEDYPFECVETGATPEYTRCYAEKANKRDWDLRQELNDDKLWKDWMSARRRICHHYKSKHFGQGTVKPLMVISCEMRLNTEATRYCINGEDKQCG
;
A
#
# COMPACT_ATOMS: atom_id res chain seq x y z
N MET A 1 -43.84 3.22 -46.45
CA MET A 1 -43.95 4.02 -45.21
C MET A 1 -43.04 3.36 -44.18
N SER A 2 -41.82 3.88 -43.99
CA SER A 2 -40.81 3.27 -43.13
C SER A 2 -41.04 3.66 -41.68
N ILE A 3 -41.26 2.66 -40.81
CA ILE A 3 -41.24 2.85 -39.36
C ILE A 3 -39.85 2.45 -38.89
N LYS A 4 -39.01 3.46 -38.65
CA LYS A 4 -37.78 3.34 -37.86
C LYS A 4 -38.12 3.73 -36.43
N PHE A 5 -38.22 2.76 -35.54
CA PHE A 5 -38.04 2.98 -34.11
C PHE A 5 -36.86 2.14 -33.65
N PHE A 6 -35.72 2.82 -33.58
CA PHE A 6 -34.67 2.51 -32.63
C PHE A 6 -35.28 2.52 -31.23
N LEU A 7 -34.93 1.53 -30.40
CA LEU A 7 -34.38 1.75 -29.06
C LEU A 7 -34.07 0.38 -28.48
N ILE A 8 -32.78 0.04 -28.56
CA ILE A 8 -32.12 -1.10 -27.93
C ILE A 8 -32.36 -1.00 -26.42
N PRO A 9 -33.02 -1.98 -25.77
CA PRO A 9 -33.01 -2.05 -24.32
C PRO A 9 -32.64 -3.47 -23.94
N PHE A 10 -31.36 -3.85 -23.96
CA PHE A 10 -30.85 -4.99 -23.17
C PHE A 10 -29.33 -5.20 -23.26
N LEU A 11 -28.53 -4.14 -23.43
CA LEU A 11 -27.06 -4.25 -23.29
C LEU A 11 -26.56 -3.88 -21.87
N LEU A 12 -27.44 -3.95 -20.87
CA LEU A 12 -27.13 -3.64 -19.46
C LEU A 12 -27.05 -4.89 -18.56
N VAL A 13 -26.93 -6.10 -19.10
CA VAL A 13 -26.95 -7.33 -18.27
C VAL A 13 -25.57 -7.98 -18.06
N PHE A 14 -24.52 -7.59 -18.79
CA PHE A 14 -23.21 -8.23 -18.61
C PHE A 14 -22.01 -7.28 -18.65
N SER A 15 -22.17 -6.01 -18.25
CA SER A 15 -21.04 -5.34 -17.60
C SER A 15 -20.92 -5.92 -16.19
N GLN A 16 -20.55 -7.19 -16.09
CA GLN A 16 -19.73 -7.64 -14.97
C GLN A 16 -18.49 -6.77 -15.05
N ILE A 17 -18.54 -5.64 -14.34
CA ILE A 17 -17.33 -4.92 -13.96
C ILE A 17 -16.44 -6.04 -13.42
N PRO A 18 -15.26 -6.31 -13.98
CA PRO A 18 -14.36 -7.26 -13.37
C PRO A 18 -14.12 -6.69 -11.99
N ILE A 19 -14.75 -7.28 -10.98
CA ILE A 19 -14.37 -7.08 -9.60
C ILE A 19 -12.95 -7.61 -9.61
N ARG A 20 -11.99 -6.70 -9.82
CA ARG A 20 -10.56 -6.96 -9.64
C ARG A 20 -10.51 -7.70 -8.33
N ALA A 21 -10.06 -8.97 -8.38
CA ALA A 21 -10.00 -9.85 -7.23
C ALA A 21 -9.60 -9.01 -6.04
N HIS A 22 -10.58 -8.70 -5.19
CA HIS A 22 -10.33 -7.87 -4.04
C HIS A 22 -9.28 -8.66 -3.27
N ASP A 23 -8.20 -8.01 -2.88
CA ASP A 23 -7.24 -8.68 -2.03
C ASP A 23 -7.94 -8.90 -0.69
N HIS A 24 -8.63 -10.03 -0.56
CA HIS A 24 -9.47 -10.37 0.58
C HIS A 24 -8.61 -10.89 1.74
N THR A 25 -7.37 -11.30 1.45
CA THR A 25 -6.41 -11.78 2.43
C THR A 25 -5.09 -11.03 2.31
N PHE A 26 -4.33 -10.99 3.41
CA PHE A 26 -3.00 -10.42 3.41
C PHE A 26 -2.08 -11.13 2.40
N GLU A 27 -2.17 -12.45 2.28
CA GLU A 27 -1.31 -13.25 1.41
C GLU A 27 -1.54 -12.92 -0.06
N SER A 28 -2.80 -12.81 -0.49
CA SER A 28 -3.16 -12.44 -1.86
C SER A 28 -2.76 -10.99 -2.18
N TRP A 29 -2.96 -10.08 -1.24
CA TRP A 29 -2.53 -8.68 -1.36
C TRP A 29 -1.01 -8.53 -1.46
N ASN A 30 -0.29 -9.21 -0.57
CA ASN A 30 1.16 -9.15 -0.46
C ASN A 30 1.81 -9.77 -1.68
N ALA A 31 1.32 -10.92 -2.17
CA ALA A 31 1.84 -11.56 -3.39
C ALA A 31 1.85 -10.62 -4.60
N LYS A 32 0.80 -9.79 -4.77
CA LYS A 32 0.73 -8.79 -5.85
C LYS A 32 1.80 -7.71 -5.78
N GLN A 33 2.35 -7.41 -4.59
CA GLN A 33 3.41 -6.39 -4.46
C GLN A 33 4.74 -6.87 -5.06
N TRP A 34 4.83 -8.16 -5.40
CA TRP A 34 6.07 -8.87 -5.63
C TRP A 34 6.17 -9.55 -6.98
N GLU A 35 5.12 -9.43 -7.80
CA GLU A 35 5.03 -10.04 -9.13
C GLU A 35 6.26 -9.72 -10.01
N ASP A 36 6.80 -8.50 -9.88
CA ASP A 36 7.95 -8.02 -10.65
C ASP A 36 9.27 -7.93 -9.84
N TYR A 37 9.29 -8.39 -8.59
CA TYR A 37 10.46 -8.26 -7.72
C TYR A 37 11.24 -9.58 -7.62
N PRO A 38 12.47 -9.68 -8.17
CA PRO A 38 13.12 -10.97 -8.44
C PRO A 38 13.84 -11.59 -7.23
N PHE A 39 13.86 -10.91 -6.07
CA PHE A 39 14.56 -11.41 -4.89
C PHE A 39 13.56 -11.84 -3.81
N GLU A 40 13.88 -12.96 -3.15
CA GLU A 40 13.15 -13.45 -1.99
C GLU A 40 13.62 -12.75 -0.70
N CYS A 41 12.83 -12.85 0.36
CA CYS A 41 13.26 -12.39 1.68
C CYS A 41 14.32 -13.32 2.25
N VAL A 42 15.55 -12.83 2.37
CA VAL A 42 16.65 -13.48 3.10
C VAL A 42 17.25 -12.47 4.07
N GLU A 43 17.02 -12.64 5.38
CA GLU A 43 17.43 -11.65 6.40
C GLU A 43 18.95 -11.45 6.49
N THR A 44 19.73 -12.49 6.16
CA THR A 44 21.20 -12.48 6.11
C THR A 44 21.75 -12.32 4.69
N GLY A 45 20.88 -12.06 3.71
CA GLY A 45 21.23 -11.95 2.29
C GLY A 45 21.85 -10.61 1.89
N ALA A 46 22.03 -10.45 0.60
CA ALA A 46 22.41 -9.20 -0.05
C ALA A 46 21.34 -8.11 0.12
N THR A 47 21.69 -6.89 -0.27
CA THR A 47 20.83 -5.72 -0.07
C THR A 47 19.40 -5.86 -0.60
N PRO A 48 19.18 -6.37 -1.82
CA PRO A 48 17.83 -6.58 -2.32
C PRO A 48 17.02 -7.61 -1.52
N GLU A 49 17.67 -8.65 -0.99
CA GLU A 49 17.01 -9.75 -0.27
C GLU A 49 16.62 -9.34 1.15
N TYR A 50 17.50 -8.66 1.90
CA TYR A 50 17.10 -8.15 3.21
C TYR A 50 16.12 -6.97 3.06
N THR A 51 16.24 -6.13 2.01
CA THR A 51 15.27 -5.04 1.74
C THR A 51 13.88 -5.61 1.49
N ARG A 52 13.79 -6.76 0.82
CA ARG A 52 12.55 -7.50 0.63
C ARG A 52 11.91 -7.87 1.96
N CYS A 53 12.68 -8.41 2.90
CA CYS A 53 12.17 -8.73 4.24
C CYS A 53 11.58 -7.50 4.96
N TYR A 54 12.24 -6.35 4.85
CA TYR A 54 11.73 -5.11 5.45
C TYR A 54 10.42 -4.66 4.82
N ALA A 55 10.31 -4.75 3.49
CA ALA A 55 9.08 -4.37 2.81
C ALA A 55 7.94 -5.39 3.05
N GLU A 56 8.20 -6.68 3.22
CA GLU A 56 7.18 -7.63 3.68
C GLU A 56 6.66 -7.29 5.09
N LYS A 57 7.55 -6.90 6.00
CA LYS A 57 7.18 -6.40 7.33
C LYS A 57 6.36 -5.11 7.24
N ALA A 58 6.72 -4.18 6.34
CA ALA A 58 5.97 -2.96 6.10
C ALA A 58 4.57 -3.26 5.54
N ASN A 59 4.48 -4.16 4.56
CA ASN A 59 3.24 -4.63 3.96
C ASN A 59 2.29 -5.19 5.02
N LYS A 60 2.78 -6.02 5.95
CA LYS A 60 1.93 -6.54 7.03
C LYS A 60 1.35 -5.43 7.91
N ARG A 61 2.16 -4.44 8.29
CA ARG A 61 1.70 -3.29 9.09
C ARG A 61 0.71 -2.42 8.32
N ASP A 62 0.94 -2.24 7.03
CA ASP A 62 0.07 -1.51 6.12
C ASP A 62 -1.30 -2.18 5.98
N TRP A 63 -1.29 -3.51 5.87
CA TRP A 63 -2.50 -4.31 5.88
C TRP A 63 -3.29 -4.15 7.19
N ASP A 64 -2.62 -4.30 8.33
CA ASP A 64 -3.25 -4.19 9.64
C ASP A 64 -3.85 -2.78 9.86
N LEU A 65 -3.11 -1.74 9.46
CA LEU A 65 -3.60 -0.35 9.51
C LEU A 65 -4.81 -0.13 8.59
N ARG A 66 -4.82 -0.72 7.39
CA ARG A 66 -6.00 -0.65 6.50
C ARG A 66 -7.23 -1.26 7.16
N GLN A 67 -7.09 -2.41 7.83
CA GLN A 67 -8.20 -3.06 8.53
C GLN A 67 -8.70 -2.19 9.70
N GLU A 68 -7.80 -1.62 10.48
CA GLU A 68 -8.13 -0.77 11.63
C GLU A 68 -8.88 0.50 11.21
N LEU A 69 -8.40 1.19 10.18
CA LEU A 69 -9.04 2.41 9.69
C LEU A 69 -10.43 2.14 9.10
N ASN A 70 -10.62 0.97 8.49
CA ASN A 70 -11.84 0.57 7.78
C ASN A 70 -12.38 1.65 6.81
N ASP A 71 -11.47 2.46 6.26
CA ASP A 71 -11.72 3.53 5.31
C ASP A 71 -10.64 3.49 4.24
N ASP A 72 -10.99 2.91 3.09
CA ASP A 72 -10.09 2.73 1.95
C ASP A 72 -9.59 4.06 1.37
N LYS A 73 -10.36 5.16 1.50
CA LYS A 73 -9.95 6.47 1.01
C LYS A 73 -8.92 7.07 1.95
N LEU A 74 -9.20 7.09 3.26
CA LEU A 74 -8.25 7.56 4.27
C LEU A 74 -6.94 6.77 4.21
N TRP A 75 -7.04 5.45 4.06
CA TRP A 75 -5.89 4.57 3.88
C TRP A 75 -5.02 4.98 2.68
N LYS A 76 -5.64 5.17 1.50
CA LYS A 76 -4.91 5.58 0.28
C LYS A 76 -4.28 6.97 0.41
N ASP A 77 -5.02 7.90 1.00
CA ASP A 77 -4.53 9.27 1.23
C ASP A 77 -3.32 9.25 2.19
N TRP A 78 -3.40 8.47 3.27
CA TRP A 78 -2.30 8.26 4.21
C TRP A 78 -1.07 7.64 3.52
N MET A 79 -1.26 6.54 2.79
CA MET A 79 -0.19 5.88 2.04
C MET A 79 0.56 6.85 1.13
N SER A 80 -0.18 7.65 0.37
CA SER A 80 0.37 8.65 -0.55
C SER A 80 1.14 9.76 0.20
N ALA A 81 0.55 10.33 1.25
CA ALA A 81 1.17 11.40 2.03
C ALA A 81 2.46 10.92 2.72
N ARG A 82 2.40 9.75 3.37
CA ARG A 82 3.52 9.09 4.05
C ARG A 82 4.69 8.84 3.10
N ARG A 83 4.41 8.25 1.92
CA ARG A 83 5.41 8.00 0.86
C ARG A 83 6.15 9.27 0.44
N ARG A 84 5.40 10.37 0.26
CA ARG A 84 5.96 11.68 -0.12
C ARG A 84 6.85 12.27 0.96
N ILE A 85 6.44 12.20 2.23
CA ILE A 85 7.25 12.65 3.38
C ILE A 85 8.57 11.86 3.42
N CYS A 86 8.50 10.54 3.31
CA CYS A 86 9.69 9.69 3.38
C CYS A 86 10.61 9.87 2.18
N HIS A 87 10.08 10.11 0.97
CA HIS A 87 10.90 10.48 -0.18
C HIS A 87 11.59 11.83 -0.03
N HIS A 88 10.91 12.83 0.55
CA HIS A 88 11.52 14.13 0.87
C HIS A 88 12.64 14.00 1.91
N TYR A 89 12.40 13.26 2.99
CA TYR A 89 13.43 12.97 3.99
C TYR A 89 14.62 12.24 3.36
N LYS A 90 14.36 11.20 2.56
CA LYS A 90 15.38 10.46 1.83
C LYS A 90 16.24 11.37 0.96
N SER A 91 15.63 12.24 0.14
CA SER A 91 16.36 13.10 -0.79
C SER A 91 17.23 14.14 -0.09
N LYS A 92 16.82 14.60 1.08
CA LYS A 92 17.56 15.57 1.89
C LYS A 92 18.72 14.95 2.67
N HIS A 93 18.57 13.72 3.15
CA HIS A 93 19.49 13.13 4.13
C HIS A 93 20.37 12.00 3.60
N PHE A 94 20.09 11.44 2.42
CA PHE A 94 20.85 10.30 1.89
C PHE A 94 21.38 10.53 0.47
N GLY A 95 22.69 10.31 0.29
CA GLY A 95 23.39 10.27 -1.00
C GLY A 95 22.97 9.07 -1.87
N GLN A 96 23.52 8.92 -3.08
CA GLN A 96 23.19 7.80 -3.99
C GLN A 96 23.56 6.42 -3.41
N GLY A 97 22.83 5.36 -3.81
CA GLY A 97 23.13 3.99 -3.40
C GLY A 97 21.91 3.09 -3.15
N THR A 98 22.18 1.81 -2.92
CA THR A 98 21.20 0.73 -2.71
C THR A 98 20.52 0.76 -1.33
N VAL A 99 21.00 1.61 -0.40
CA VAL A 99 20.40 1.83 0.92
C VAL A 99 19.12 2.69 0.84
N LYS A 100 18.94 3.44 -0.26
CA LYS A 100 17.80 4.36 -0.44
C LYS A 100 16.41 3.71 -0.31
N PRO A 101 16.11 2.56 -0.94
CA PRO A 101 14.82 1.90 -0.80
C PRO A 101 14.55 1.49 0.65
N LEU A 102 15.56 0.92 1.32
CA LEU A 102 15.47 0.56 2.73
C LEU A 102 15.09 1.76 3.60
N MET A 103 15.74 2.91 3.40
CA MET A 103 15.44 4.10 4.22
C MET A 103 14.02 4.62 4.05
N VAL A 104 13.46 4.51 2.84
CA VAL A 104 12.06 4.88 2.59
C VAL A 104 11.13 3.94 3.33
N ILE A 105 11.36 2.62 3.21
CA ILE A 105 10.57 1.60 3.91
C ILE A 105 10.63 1.80 5.42
N SER A 106 11.83 2.01 5.99
CA SER A 106 12.00 2.24 7.42
C SER A 106 11.30 3.51 7.89
N CYS A 107 11.35 4.59 7.12
CA CYS A 107 10.62 5.82 7.42
C CYS A 107 9.10 5.60 7.41
N GLU A 108 8.58 4.89 6.42
CA GLU A 108 7.16 4.58 6.30
C GLU A 108 6.66 3.74 7.46
N MET A 109 7.42 2.70 7.82
CA MET A 109 7.14 1.88 8.99
C MET A 109 7.12 2.70 10.28
N ARG A 110 8.04 3.66 10.43
CA ARG A 110 8.08 4.54 11.60
C ARG A 110 6.85 5.44 11.64
N LEU A 111 6.50 6.10 10.54
CA LEU A 111 5.32 6.95 10.48
C LEU A 111 4.03 6.20 10.80
N ASN A 112 3.88 4.95 10.35
CA ASN A 112 2.76 4.11 10.78
C ASN A 112 2.77 3.87 12.28
N THR A 113 3.91 3.46 12.85
CA THR A 113 4.01 3.20 14.29
C THR A 113 3.62 4.44 15.10
N GLU A 114 4.11 5.62 14.73
CA GLU A 114 3.77 6.86 15.44
C GLU A 114 2.29 7.25 15.23
N ALA A 115 1.78 7.16 13.99
CA ALA A 115 0.37 7.47 13.71
C ALA A 115 -0.57 6.54 14.49
N THR A 116 -0.27 5.23 14.51
CA THR A 116 -1.02 4.25 15.28
C THR A 116 -0.97 4.56 16.77
N ARG A 117 0.23 4.79 17.32
CA ARG A 117 0.42 5.05 18.75
C ARG A 117 -0.33 6.30 19.22
N TYR A 118 -0.17 7.42 18.51
CA TYR A 118 -0.69 8.70 18.98
C TYR A 118 -2.11 8.99 18.51
N CYS A 119 -2.46 8.65 17.27
CA CYS A 119 -3.63 9.19 16.59
C CYS A 119 -4.70 8.14 16.26
N ILE A 120 -4.41 6.85 16.40
CA ILE A 120 -5.39 5.77 16.17
C ILE A 120 -5.75 5.11 17.50
N ASN A 121 -4.76 4.53 18.18
CA ASN A 121 -5.01 3.79 19.43
C ASN A 121 -5.01 4.71 20.66
N GLY A 122 -4.47 5.93 20.52
CA GLY A 122 -4.45 6.94 21.58
C GLY A 122 -3.64 6.54 22.81
N GLU A 123 -2.65 5.65 22.67
CA GLU A 123 -1.81 5.14 23.76
C GLU A 123 -1.19 6.29 24.57
N ASP A 124 -0.76 7.33 23.86
CA ASP A 124 -0.07 8.48 24.44
C ASP A 124 -0.97 9.74 24.53
N LYS A 125 -2.20 9.71 24.00
CA LYS A 125 -3.19 10.82 24.01
C LYS A 125 -2.66 12.20 23.56
N GLN A 126 -1.66 12.24 22.67
CA GLN A 126 -1.06 13.50 22.19
C GLN A 126 -1.69 14.04 20.90
N CYS A 127 -2.58 13.28 20.29
CA CYS A 127 -3.27 13.62 19.06
C CYS A 127 -4.74 13.92 19.41
N GLY A 128 -5.12 15.20 19.46
CA GLY A 128 -6.44 15.67 19.88
C GLY A 128 -6.56 17.19 19.89
#